data_AF-A0A7S2A4Z2-F1
#
_entry.id   AF-A0A7S2A4Z2-F1
#
_cell.length_a   1.000
_cell.length_b   1.000
_cell.length_c   1.000
_cell.angle_alpha   90.00
_cell.angle_beta   90.00
_cell.angle_gamma   90.00
#
_symmetry.space_group_name_H-M   'P 1'
#
loop_
_entity.id
_entity.type
_entity.pdbx_description
1 polymer ?
#
loop_
_entity_poly.entity_id
_entity_poly.type
_entity_poly.pdbx_seq_one_letter_code
_entity_poly.pdbx_strand_id
1 'polypeptide(L)'
;KKDDEVVVLVKGDNVFGTTVSKSFERRPGSKSGGRSGSNGRSGRAVTTELRSGADTVSVSIASYRVVESRRRGRYAQFLVIYCEGSFRDTVGVWKRYSDFDRLSRKITAASGEGCVNVLGKIHPLAIESDENSSHGGSGSDAGVDDEREVLPNAVTSWRLLQKRKRWFRCLDAEYLSLKVFLLERFLHDILFESSSPEMLRDFVGVDPKGMHGGGSARGLRVGTI
;
A
#
# COMPACT_ATOMS: atom_id res chain seq x y z
N LYS A 1 -13.41 -22.76 -11.57
CA LYS A 1 -14.40 -22.09 -10.69
C LYS A 1 -15.24 -21.19 -11.59
N LYS A 2 -16.56 -21.43 -11.70
CA LYS A 2 -17.47 -20.56 -12.46
C LYS A 2 -17.31 -19.14 -11.88
N ASP A 3 -16.82 -18.21 -12.68
CA ASP A 3 -16.65 -16.83 -12.26
C ASP A 3 -17.97 -16.33 -11.70
N ASP A 4 -17.91 -15.80 -10.48
CA ASP A 4 -19.06 -15.17 -9.85
C ASP A 4 -19.30 -13.87 -10.64
N GLU A 5 -20.15 -13.95 -11.65
CA GLU A 5 -20.45 -12.84 -12.56
C GLU A 5 -20.92 -11.65 -11.73
N VAL A 6 -20.27 -10.51 -11.98
CA VAL A 6 -20.46 -9.28 -11.21
C VAL A 6 -21.11 -8.26 -12.12
N VAL A 7 -22.31 -7.81 -11.77
CA VAL A 7 -23.02 -6.74 -12.47
C VAL A 7 -22.67 -5.42 -11.79
N VAL A 8 -22.28 -4.41 -12.58
CA VAL A 8 -22.02 -3.06 -12.07
C VAL A 8 -23.35 -2.29 -12.05
N LEU A 9 -23.73 -1.81 -10.87
CA LEU A 9 -24.97 -1.06 -10.65
C LEU A 9 -24.74 0.45 -10.66
N VAL A 10 -23.64 0.89 -10.04
CA VAL A 10 -23.26 2.30 -9.91
C VAL A 10 -21.76 2.41 -10.05
N LYS A 11 -21.29 3.50 -10.67
CA LYS A 11 -19.88 3.89 -10.68
C LYS A 11 -19.79 5.34 -10.23
N GLY A 12 -18.79 5.66 -9.43
CA GLY A 12 -18.44 7.04 -9.10
C GLY A 12 -16.93 7.21 -9.15
N ASP A 13 -16.51 8.41 -9.55
CA ASP A 13 -15.10 8.76 -9.61
C ASP A 13 -14.62 9.29 -8.26
N ASN A 14 -13.33 9.15 -7.98
CA ASN A 14 -12.73 9.78 -6.81
C ASN A 14 -12.45 11.26 -7.11
N VAL A 15 -13.43 12.12 -6.84
CA VAL A 15 -13.32 13.58 -7.08
C VAL A 15 -12.20 14.21 -6.22
N PHE A 16 -11.85 13.58 -5.10
CA PHE A 16 -10.76 13.99 -4.22
C PHE A 16 -9.46 13.22 -4.48
N GLY A 17 -9.39 12.48 -5.59
CA GLY A 17 -8.28 11.59 -5.90
C GLY A 17 -6.96 12.34 -5.94
N THR A 18 -6.08 11.96 -5.03
CA THR A 18 -4.70 12.41 -5.00
C THR A 18 -3.80 11.21 -5.29
N THR A 19 -2.81 11.41 -6.14
CA THR A 19 -1.75 10.41 -6.33
C THR A 19 -0.51 10.93 -5.62
N VAL A 20 0.01 10.12 -4.71
CA VAL A 20 1.26 10.40 -4.01
C VAL A 20 2.31 9.37 -4.39
N SER A 21 3.57 9.76 -4.33
CA SER A 21 4.70 8.89 -4.63
C SER A 21 5.82 9.01 -3.60
N LYS A 22 6.46 7.89 -3.29
CA LYS A 22 7.66 7.80 -2.45
C LYS A 22 8.72 6.99 -3.17
N SER A 23 9.97 7.45 -3.11
CA SER A 23 11.12 6.73 -3.62
C SER A 23 11.72 5.86 -2.52
N PHE A 24 11.99 4.60 -2.85
CA PHE A 24 12.63 3.63 -1.96
C PHE A 24 14.03 3.34 -2.46
N GLU A 25 14.99 3.12 -1.54
CA GLU A 25 16.33 2.68 -1.91
C GLU A 25 16.27 1.31 -2.60
N ARG A 26 16.90 1.19 -3.78
CA ARG A 26 16.93 -0.08 -4.50
C ARG A 26 17.84 -1.06 -3.78
N ARG A 27 17.27 -2.19 -3.35
CA ARG A 27 18.05 -3.29 -2.79
C ARG A 27 19.09 -3.78 -3.81
N PRO A 28 20.37 -3.96 -3.41
CA PRO A 28 21.40 -4.47 -4.30
C PRO A 28 21.00 -5.86 -4.80
N GLY A 29 20.71 -5.98 -6.10
CA GLY A 29 20.32 -7.24 -6.76
C GLY A 29 18.98 -7.22 -7.51
N SER A 30 18.13 -6.21 -7.33
CA SER A 30 16.91 -6.08 -8.15
C SER A 30 17.25 -5.56 -9.55
N LYS A 31 17.29 -6.48 -10.53
CA LYS A 31 17.37 -6.11 -11.95
C LYS A 31 16.00 -5.61 -12.39
N SER A 32 15.74 -4.31 -12.29
CA SER A 32 14.61 -3.73 -13.03
C SER A 32 14.96 -3.75 -14.53
N GLY A 33 14.01 -4.19 -15.35
CA GLY A 33 14.13 -4.49 -16.78
C GLY A 33 14.35 -3.27 -17.68
N GLY A 34 15.28 -2.39 -17.32
CA GLY A 34 15.86 -1.44 -18.26
C GLY A 34 16.65 -2.20 -19.30
N ARG A 35 16.04 -2.45 -20.46
CA ARG A 35 16.76 -2.76 -21.71
C ARG A 35 17.65 -1.56 -22.05
N SER A 36 18.80 -1.47 -21.40
CA SER A 36 19.90 -0.64 -21.87
C SER A 36 20.70 -1.51 -22.82
N GLY A 37 20.59 -1.20 -24.11
CA GLY A 37 21.24 -1.92 -25.19
C GLY A 37 22.75 -2.00 -24.95
N SER A 38 23.27 -3.23 -25.04
CA SER A 38 24.69 -3.48 -25.20
C SER A 38 25.17 -2.83 -26.50
N ASN A 39 26.09 -1.88 -26.40
CA ASN A 39 27.13 -1.72 -27.41
C ASN A 39 28.45 -1.60 -26.67
N GLY A 40 29.34 -2.57 -26.89
CA GLY A 40 30.62 -2.64 -26.21
C GLY A 40 31.60 -1.58 -26.68
N ARG A 41 32.51 -1.19 -25.79
CA ARG A 41 33.95 -1.09 -26.08
C ARG A 41 34.75 -0.87 -24.81
N SER A 42 35.86 -1.60 -24.74
CA SER A 42 36.98 -1.43 -23.83
C SER A 42 37.34 0.04 -23.59
N GLY A 43 37.52 0.43 -22.33
CA GLY A 43 37.94 1.79 -21.97
C GLY A 43 37.84 2.05 -20.48
N ARG A 44 38.98 1.93 -19.79
CA ARG A 44 39.21 2.29 -18.39
C ARG A 44 38.77 3.72 -18.10
N ALA A 45 37.74 3.89 -17.28
CA ALA A 45 37.43 5.13 -16.59
C ALA A 45 36.94 4.78 -15.18
N VAL A 46 37.70 5.24 -14.18
CA VAL A 46 37.29 5.32 -12.78
C VAL A 46 36.23 6.41 -12.73
N THR A 47 34.96 6.02 -12.61
CA THR A 47 33.90 6.91 -12.15
C THR A 47 33.14 6.19 -11.05
N THR A 48 33.27 6.74 -9.85
CA THR A 48 32.47 6.42 -8.68
C THR A 48 31.04 6.93 -8.91
N GLU A 49 30.31 6.32 -9.85
CA GLU A 49 28.86 6.54 -9.95
C GLU A 49 28.17 5.51 -9.06
N LEU A 50 27.87 5.93 -7.83
CA LEU A 50 26.86 5.30 -6.99
C LEU A 50 25.51 5.38 -7.74
N ARG A 51 25.25 4.42 -8.62
CA ARG A 51 23.90 4.13 -9.11
C ARG A 51 23.14 3.36 -8.02
N SER A 52 22.96 4.00 -6.86
CA SER A 52 21.85 3.64 -5.98
C SER A 52 20.59 4.10 -6.69
N GLY A 53 20.03 3.25 -7.55
CA GLY A 53 18.74 3.53 -8.15
C GLY A 53 17.72 3.69 -7.03
N ALA A 54 16.84 4.67 -7.09
CA ALA A 54 15.65 4.66 -6.24
C ALA A 54 14.49 4.13 -7.07
N ASP A 55 13.68 3.25 -6.51
CA ASP A 55 12.44 2.80 -7.14
C ASP A 55 11.29 3.66 -6.60
N THR A 56 10.70 4.48 -7.46
CA THR A 56 9.57 5.34 -7.09
C THR A 56 8.27 4.55 -7.15
N VAL A 57 7.53 4.54 -6.05
CA VAL A 57 6.22 3.89 -5.95
C VAL A 57 5.15 4.95 -5.77
N SER A 58 4.02 4.78 -6.44
CA SER A 58 2.83 5.61 -6.25
C SER A 58 1.59 4.75 -6.03
N VAL A 59 0.67 5.23 -5.19
CA VAL A 59 -0.62 4.60 -4.94
C VAL A 59 -1.73 5.64 -4.96
N SER A 60 -2.89 5.27 -5.48
CA SER A 60 -4.12 6.08 -5.43
C SER A 60 -5.37 5.22 -5.56
N ILE A 61 -6.55 5.80 -5.28
CA ILE A 61 -7.84 5.16 -5.57
C ILE A 61 -8.55 5.98 -6.64
N ALA A 62 -8.65 5.46 -7.86
CA ALA A 62 -9.18 6.22 -9.00
C ALA A 62 -10.71 6.32 -9.01
N SER A 63 -11.40 5.28 -8.56
CA SER A 63 -12.88 5.23 -8.61
C SER A 63 -13.45 4.20 -7.64
N TYR A 64 -14.77 4.27 -7.43
CA TYR A 64 -15.55 3.23 -6.78
C TYR A 64 -16.67 2.74 -7.68
N ARG A 65 -17.17 1.54 -7.37
CA ARG A 65 -18.36 0.99 -7.98
C ARG A 65 -19.18 0.18 -6.99
N VAL A 66 -20.49 0.23 -7.13
CA VAL A 66 -21.40 -0.71 -6.49
C VAL A 66 -21.64 -1.85 -7.47
N VAL A 67 -21.46 -3.06 -6.99
CA VAL A 67 -21.66 -4.26 -7.78
C VAL A 67 -22.58 -5.22 -7.08
N GLU A 68 -23.22 -6.08 -7.87
CA GLU A 68 -24.01 -7.20 -7.41
C GLU A 68 -23.39 -8.51 -7.90
N SER A 69 -23.12 -9.43 -6.98
CA SER A 69 -22.79 -10.81 -7.33
C SER A 69 -23.87 -11.74 -6.82
N ARG A 70 -24.11 -12.83 -7.56
CA ARG A 70 -25.10 -13.85 -7.21
C ARG A 70 -24.87 -14.44 -5.82
N ARG A 71 -23.61 -14.61 -5.41
CA ARG A 71 -23.28 -15.23 -4.11
C ARG A 71 -23.23 -14.25 -2.94
N ARG A 72 -22.87 -12.99 -3.18
CA ARG A 72 -22.55 -12.02 -2.11
C ARG A 72 -23.55 -10.87 -2.01
N GLY A 73 -24.48 -10.80 -2.95
CA GLY A 73 -25.37 -9.66 -3.12
C GLY A 73 -24.61 -8.39 -3.46
N ARG A 74 -25.17 -7.24 -3.07
CA ARG A 74 -24.62 -5.93 -3.39
C ARG A 74 -23.47 -5.51 -2.47
N TYR A 75 -22.36 -5.03 -3.03
CA TYR A 75 -21.23 -4.48 -2.28
C TYR A 75 -20.44 -3.46 -3.11
N ALA A 76 -19.64 -2.63 -2.43
CA ALA A 76 -18.76 -1.67 -3.09
C ALA A 76 -17.36 -2.24 -3.37
N GLN A 77 -16.77 -1.82 -4.48
CA GLN A 77 -15.37 -2.02 -4.83
C GLN A 77 -14.70 -0.67 -5.12
N PHE A 78 -13.40 -0.61 -4.90
CA PHE A 78 -12.55 0.56 -5.02
C PHE A 78 -11.38 0.21 -5.96
N LEU A 79 -11.18 0.99 -7.00
CA LEU A 79 -10.11 0.78 -7.97
C LEU A 79 -8.82 1.38 -7.43
N VAL A 80 -7.96 0.53 -6.89
CA VAL A 80 -6.63 0.90 -6.42
C VAL A 80 -5.69 0.88 -7.62
N ILE A 81 -4.99 1.99 -7.86
CA ILE A 81 -3.93 2.11 -8.83
C ILE A 81 -2.61 2.10 -8.08
N TYR A 82 -1.71 1.21 -8.47
CA TYR A 82 -0.36 1.10 -7.92
C TYR A 82 0.62 1.11 -9.08
N CYS A 83 1.68 1.90 -8.97
CA CYS A 83 2.76 1.95 -9.94
C CYS A 83 4.08 1.91 -9.19
N GLU A 84 5.03 1.17 -9.74
CA GLU A 84 6.36 1.03 -9.18
C GLU A 84 7.39 1.12 -10.29
N GLY A 85 8.28 2.09 -10.19
CA GLY A 85 9.23 2.42 -11.25
C GLY A 85 8.52 3.07 -12.44
N SER A 86 8.38 2.32 -13.53
CA SER A 86 7.85 2.88 -14.78
C SER A 86 6.33 2.84 -14.82
N PHE A 87 5.72 3.79 -15.54
CA PHE A 87 4.27 3.77 -15.81
C PHE A 87 3.80 2.46 -16.45
N ARG A 88 4.68 1.74 -17.16
CA ARG A 88 4.38 0.42 -17.75
C ARG A 88 4.11 -0.67 -16.72
N ASP A 89 4.58 -0.45 -15.50
CA ASP A 89 4.42 -1.35 -14.35
C ASP A 89 3.19 -0.97 -13.49
N THR A 90 2.33 -0.07 -14.00
CA THR A 90 1.08 0.32 -13.35
C THR A 90 0.07 -0.84 -13.35
N VAL A 91 -0.47 -1.15 -12.19
CA VAL A 91 -1.54 -2.13 -12.00
C VAL A 91 -2.80 -1.46 -11.43
N GLY A 92 -3.95 -1.82 -11.99
CA GLY A 92 -5.26 -1.43 -11.47
C GLY A 92 -6.01 -2.64 -10.92
N VAL A 93 -6.37 -2.62 -9.63
CA VAL A 93 -7.06 -3.72 -8.95
C VAL A 93 -8.29 -3.26 -8.18
N TRP A 94 -9.39 -3.98 -8.35
CA TRP A 94 -10.63 -3.73 -7.61
C TRP A 94 -10.58 -4.40 -6.24
N LYS A 95 -10.53 -3.59 -5.18
CA LYS A 95 -10.54 -4.04 -3.79
C LYS A 95 -11.87 -3.75 -3.12
N ARG A 96 -12.27 -4.61 -2.18
CA ARG A 96 -13.41 -4.39 -1.30
C ARG A 96 -12.90 -3.88 0.04
N TYR A 97 -13.80 -3.29 0.83
CA TYR A 97 -13.50 -2.88 2.19
C TYR A 97 -12.87 -4.00 3.05
N SER A 98 -13.29 -5.26 2.87
CA SER A 98 -12.71 -6.41 3.57
C SER A 98 -11.22 -6.62 3.28
N ASP A 99 -10.74 -6.20 2.11
CA ASP A 99 -9.34 -6.34 1.72
C ASP A 99 -8.50 -5.30 2.47
N PHE A 100 -9.00 -4.07 2.63
CA PHE A 100 -8.39 -3.04 3.48
C PHE A 100 -8.43 -3.41 4.96
N ASP A 101 -9.51 -4.03 5.41
CA ASP A 101 -9.62 -4.54 6.79
C ASP A 101 -8.61 -5.66 7.07
N ARG A 102 -8.33 -6.51 6.08
CA ARG A 102 -7.25 -7.49 6.19
C ARG A 102 -5.88 -6.82 6.21
N LEU A 103 -5.67 -5.78 5.40
CA LEU A 103 -4.43 -4.99 5.41
C LEU A 103 -4.19 -4.31 6.76
N SER A 104 -5.20 -3.66 7.35
CA SER A 104 -5.06 -3.00 8.65
C SER A 104 -4.72 -3.97 9.78
N ARG A 105 -5.25 -5.20 9.74
CA ARG A 105 -4.90 -6.25 10.71
C ARG A 105 -3.44 -6.67 10.57
N LYS A 106 -2.90 -6.75 9.35
CA LYS A 106 -1.47 -7.03 9.14
C LYS A 106 -0.59 -5.95 9.78
N ILE A 107 -0.94 -4.69 9.58
CA ILE A 107 -0.24 -3.55 10.18
C ILE A 107 -0.29 -3.62 11.70
N THR A 108 -1.48 -3.82 12.26
CA THR A 108 -1.67 -3.85 13.72
C THR A 108 -1.00 -5.05 14.36
N ALA A 109 -1.02 -6.21 13.70
CA ALA A 109 -0.34 -7.42 14.18
C ALA A 109 1.18 -7.28 14.11
N ALA A 110 1.71 -6.63 13.07
CA ALA A 110 3.13 -6.30 12.99
C ALA A 110 3.55 -5.34 14.11
N SER A 111 2.70 -4.41 14.52
CA SER A 111 3.03 -3.41 15.56
C SER A 111 3.08 -3.94 17.01
N GLY A 112 2.72 -5.20 17.29
CA GLY A 112 2.76 -5.77 18.65
C GLY A 112 1.73 -5.17 19.64
N GLU A 113 1.34 -5.95 20.65
CA GLU A 113 0.30 -5.57 21.63
C GLU A 113 0.75 -4.40 22.56
N GLY A 114 2.04 -4.11 22.64
CA GLY A 114 2.59 -3.00 23.45
C GLY A 114 2.38 -1.61 22.86
N CYS A 115 2.34 -1.46 21.54
CA CYS A 115 2.27 -0.15 20.87
C CYS A 115 0.85 0.44 20.83
N VAL A 116 -0.17 -0.39 21.05
CA VAL A 116 -1.57 0.04 21.04
C VAL A 116 -1.86 0.99 22.21
N ASN A 117 -1.15 0.81 23.34
CA ASN A 117 -1.21 1.69 24.52
C ASN A 117 -0.42 3.00 24.32
N VAL A 118 0.65 3.00 23.53
CA VAL A 118 1.42 4.22 23.20
C VAL A 118 0.62 5.11 22.24
N LEU A 119 -0.01 4.51 21.22
CA LEU A 119 -0.91 5.20 20.28
C LEU A 119 -2.21 5.74 20.92
N GLY A 120 -2.58 5.28 22.11
CA GLY A 120 -3.65 5.88 22.91
C GLY A 120 -3.24 7.16 23.65
N LYS A 121 -1.93 7.43 23.75
CA LYS A 121 -1.33 8.56 24.48
C LYS A 121 -0.71 9.62 23.57
N ILE A 122 -0.48 9.33 22.28
CA ILE A 122 0.05 10.31 21.33
C ILE A 122 -1.07 11.27 20.93
N HIS A 123 -1.07 12.44 21.55
CA HIS A 123 -1.83 13.60 21.09
C HIS A 123 -1.10 14.17 19.86
N PRO A 124 -1.76 14.44 18.71
CA PRO A 124 -1.12 14.90 17.47
C PRO A 124 -0.33 16.23 17.52
N LEU A 125 -0.14 16.82 18.70
CA LEU A 125 0.53 18.09 18.94
C LEU A 125 1.51 18.04 20.14
N ALA A 126 1.84 16.85 20.65
CA ALA A 126 2.82 16.74 21.72
C ALA A 126 4.23 16.97 21.15
N ILE A 127 4.76 18.16 21.39
CA ILE A 127 6.19 18.44 21.32
C ILE A 127 6.82 17.60 22.44
N GLU A 128 7.54 16.54 22.10
CA GLU A 128 8.30 15.79 23.11
C GLU A 128 9.46 16.69 23.54
N SER A 129 9.36 17.20 24.77
CA SER A 129 10.50 17.77 25.48
C SER A 129 11.45 16.63 25.80
N ASP A 130 12.66 16.70 25.24
CA ASP A 130 13.80 15.89 25.67
C ASP A 130 13.95 16.00 27.20
N GLU A 131 13.88 14.88 27.93
CA GLU A 131 14.64 14.65 29.16
C GLU A 131 14.41 13.24 29.77
N ASN A 132 15.50 12.47 29.78
CA ASN A 132 15.90 11.43 30.75
C ASN A 132 14.94 10.28 31.13
N SER A 133 15.35 9.06 30.78
CA SER A 133 15.85 8.12 31.81
C SER A 133 16.49 6.87 31.21
N SER A 134 17.82 6.89 31.21
CA SER A 134 18.67 5.71 31.16
C SER A 134 18.49 4.87 32.43
N HIS A 135 17.96 3.66 32.29
CA HIS A 135 18.18 2.54 33.22
C HIS A 135 18.46 1.27 32.41
N GLY A 136 19.63 0.71 32.67
CA GLY A 136 20.22 -0.37 31.87
C GLY A 136 19.64 -1.75 32.15
N GLY A 137 19.92 -2.65 31.21
CA GLY A 137 19.75 -4.08 31.32
C GLY A 137 20.68 -4.78 30.33
N SER A 138 21.69 -5.46 30.87
CA SER A 138 22.68 -6.29 30.18
C SER A 138 22.12 -7.68 29.91
N GLY A 139 22.49 -8.30 28.77
CA GLY A 139 22.58 -9.77 28.66
C GLY A 139 21.78 -10.46 27.55
N SER A 140 22.45 -10.67 26.40
CA SER A 140 22.45 -11.89 25.55
C SER A 140 21.13 -12.62 25.24
N ASP A 141 20.69 -12.62 23.98
CA ASP A 141 20.57 -13.85 23.16
C ASP A 141 20.43 -13.48 21.67
N ALA A 142 20.94 -14.35 20.79
CA ALA A 142 20.94 -14.15 19.34
C ALA A 142 19.52 -14.31 18.77
N GLY A 143 18.75 -13.23 18.73
CA GLY A 143 17.51 -13.13 17.97
C GLY A 143 17.72 -12.23 16.76
N VAL A 144 17.38 -12.72 15.57
CA VAL A 144 17.12 -11.83 14.43
C VAL A 144 15.94 -10.98 14.87
N ASP A 145 16.21 -9.78 15.38
CA ASP A 145 15.21 -8.77 15.64
C ASP A 145 14.58 -8.43 14.29
N ASP A 146 13.47 -9.11 14.01
CA ASP A 146 12.48 -8.73 13.03
C ASP A 146 12.08 -7.30 13.40
N GLU A 147 12.75 -6.31 12.79
CA GLU A 147 12.44 -4.88 12.93
C GLU A 147 11.01 -4.68 12.47
N ARG A 148 10.09 -4.87 13.42
CA ARG A 148 8.66 -4.78 13.21
C ARG A 148 8.32 -3.31 13.03
N GLU A 149 8.12 -2.96 11.77
CA GLU A 149 7.76 -1.61 11.36
C GLU A 149 6.39 -1.21 11.94
N VAL A 150 6.38 -0.18 12.79
CA VAL A 150 5.18 0.41 13.35
C VAL A 150 4.71 1.54 12.45
N LEU A 151 3.45 1.52 12.02
CA LEU A 151 2.85 2.53 11.13
C LEU A 151 1.75 3.33 11.86
N PRO A 152 2.10 4.24 12.78
CA PRO A 152 1.14 4.91 13.65
C PRO A 152 0.12 5.80 12.91
N ASN A 153 0.50 6.48 11.83
CA ASN A 153 -0.43 7.30 11.06
C ASN A 153 -1.41 6.44 10.26
N ALA A 154 -0.95 5.34 9.66
CA ALA A 154 -1.80 4.37 8.98
C ALA A 154 -2.82 3.75 9.95
N VAL A 155 -2.39 3.40 11.17
CA VAL A 155 -3.31 2.92 12.23
C VAL A 155 -4.33 4.00 12.60
N THR A 156 -3.89 5.26 12.73
CA THR A 156 -4.77 6.39 13.06
C THR A 156 -5.79 6.65 11.95
N SER A 157 -5.36 6.66 10.69
CA SER A 157 -6.24 6.80 9.52
C SER A 157 -7.25 5.66 9.42
N TRP A 158 -6.84 4.42 9.72
CA TRP A 158 -7.76 3.30 9.82
C TRP A 158 -8.79 3.47 10.93
N ARG A 159 -8.38 3.91 12.13
CA ARG A 159 -9.29 4.19 13.25
C ARG A 159 -10.27 5.32 12.92
N LEU A 160 -9.83 6.37 12.24
CA LEU A 160 -10.70 7.46 11.78
C LEU A 160 -11.76 6.94 10.80
N LEU A 161 -11.36 6.07 9.86
CA LEU A 161 -12.28 5.41 8.95
C LEU A 161 -13.33 4.58 9.71
N GLN A 162 -12.90 3.81 10.72
CA GLN A 162 -13.82 3.03 11.56
C GLN A 162 -14.80 3.92 12.33
N LYS A 163 -14.35 5.05 12.89
CA LYS A 163 -15.23 6.01 13.59
C LYS A 163 -16.30 6.61 12.67
N ARG A 164 -15.97 6.84 11.40
CA ARG A 164 -16.91 7.37 10.38
C ARG A 164 -17.70 6.28 9.66
N LYS A 165 -17.56 5.02 10.06
CA LYS A 165 -18.28 3.89 9.47
C LYS A 165 -19.77 4.00 9.82
N ARG A 166 -20.59 4.29 8.82
CA ARG A 166 -22.05 4.15 8.92
C ARG A 166 -22.44 2.66 8.89
N TRP A 167 -23.70 2.38 9.18
CA TRP A 167 -24.30 1.04 9.25
C TRP A 167 -23.86 0.10 8.11
N PHE A 168 -23.85 -1.20 8.39
CA PHE A 168 -23.40 -2.25 7.46
C PHE A 168 -24.06 -2.08 6.08
N ARG A 169 -23.24 -1.98 5.02
CA ARG A 169 -23.65 -1.89 3.59
C ARG A 169 -24.34 -0.59 3.16
N CYS A 170 -24.04 0.55 3.77
CA CYS A 170 -24.37 1.82 3.11
C CYS A 170 -23.65 1.88 1.75
N LEU A 171 -24.43 1.91 0.67
CA LEU A 171 -23.98 1.99 -0.73
C LEU A 171 -24.38 3.32 -1.37
N ASP A 172 -24.70 4.31 -0.53
CA ASP A 172 -24.99 5.67 -0.95
C ASP A 172 -23.76 6.34 -1.56
N ALA A 173 -23.95 7.11 -2.63
CA ALA A 173 -22.86 7.70 -3.39
C ALA A 173 -22.04 8.70 -2.57
N GLU A 174 -22.69 9.56 -1.77
CA GLU A 174 -22.02 10.54 -0.92
C GLU A 174 -21.16 9.83 0.14
N TYR A 175 -21.73 8.79 0.75
CA TYR A 175 -20.99 7.96 1.69
C TYR A 175 -19.80 7.25 1.04
N LEU A 176 -19.96 6.69 -0.16
CA LEU A 176 -18.89 6.00 -0.88
C LEU A 176 -17.78 6.96 -1.30
N SER A 177 -18.09 8.19 -1.70
CA SER A 177 -17.10 9.23 -1.99
C SER A 177 -16.27 9.57 -0.75
N LEU A 178 -16.90 9.78 0.41
CA LEU A 178 -16.17 9.99 1.67
C LEU A 178 -15.33 8.75 2.05
N LYS A 179 -15.87 7.55 1.84
CA LYS A 179 -15.18 6.31 2.16
C LYS A 179 -13.93 6.09 1.30
N VAL A 180 -14.01 6.41 0.00
CA VAL A 180 -12.86 6.38 -0.91
C VAL A 180 -11.76 7.29 -0.42
N PHE A 181 -12.10 8.54 -0.09
CA PHE A 181 -11.15 9.51 0.44
C PHE A 181 -10.41 8.99 1.69
N LEU A 182 -11.13 8.40 2.64
CA LEU A 182 -10.53 7.85 3.86
C LEU A 182 -9.67 6.60 3.59
N LEU A 183 -10.07 5.75 2.63
CA LEU A 183 -9.29 4.58 2.22
C LEU A 183 -8.00 4.99 1.49
N GLU A 184 -8.08 6.01 0.64
CA GLU A 184 -6.92 6.56 -0.06
C GLU A 184 -5.93 7.15 0.95
N ARG A 185 -6.40 7.97 1.90
CA ARG A 185 -5.55 8.50 2.97
C ARG A 185 -4.83 7.40 3.74
N PHE A 186 -5.54 6.32 4.07
CA PHE A 186 -4.94 5.16 4.73
C PHE A 186 -3.81 4.51 3.89
N LEU A 187 -4.00 4.35 2.58
CA LEU A 187 -2.93 3.84 1.71
C LEU A 187 -1.74 4.81 1.59
N HIS A 188 -2.00 6.12 1.63
CA HIS A 188 -0.95 7.14 1.58
C HIS A 188 -0.10 7.08 2.84
N ASP A 189 -0.71 6.99 4.02
CA ASP A 189 0.03 6.87 5.27
C ASP A 189 0.87 5.58 5.28
N ILE A 190 0.36 4.45 4.78
CA ILE A 190 1.18 3.24 4.59
C ILE A 190 2.37 3.51 3.68
N LEU A 191 2.17 4.14 2.52
CA LEU A 191 3.27 4.43 1.58
C LEU A 191 4.35 5.29 2.24
N PHE A 192 3.96 6.35 2.95
CA PHE A 192 4.91 7.30 3.52
C PHE A 192 5.61 6.77 4.78
N GLU A 193 4.94 5.98 5.60
CA GLU A 193 5.52 5.43 6.82
C GLU A 193 6.31 4.14 6.58
N SER A 194 5.97 3.34 5.57
CA SER A 194 6.69 2.09 5.31
C SER A 194 8.10 2.37 4.76
N SER A 195 9.07 1.58 5.18
CA SER A 195 10.47 1.57 4.73
C SER A 195 10.66 0.75 3.46
N SER A 196 9.66 -0.08 3.10
CA SER A 196 9.65 -0.87 1.88
C SER A 196 8.25 -0.90 1.24
N PRO A 197 8.15 -1.12 -0.08
CA PRO A 197 6.87 -1.18 -0.78
C PRO A 197 6.15 -2.54 -0.65
N GLU A 198 6.74 -3.53 0.03
CA GLU A 198 6.27 -4.92 0.01
C GLU A 198 4.83 -5.08 0.52
N MET A 199 4.44 -4.29 1.52
CA MET A 199 3.08 -4.33 2.05
C MET A 199 2.04 -3.90 1.00
N LEU A 200 2.36 -2.86 0.21
CA LEU A 200 1.50 -2.39 -0.87
C LEU A 200 1.53 -3.35 -2.07
N ARG A 201 2.71 -3.90 -2.42
CA ARG A 201 2.84 -4.93 -3.46
C ARG A 201 1.98 -6.17 -3.16
N ASP A 202 2.08 -6.72 -1.95
CA ASP A 202 1.24 -7.84 -1.50
C ASP A 202 -0.25 -7.46 -1.49
N PHE A 203 -0.57 -6.25 -1.04
CA PHE A 203 -1.95 -5.77 -1.07
C PHE A 203 -2.51 -5.74 -2.49
N VAL A 204 -1.79 -5.21 -3.47
CA VAL A 204 -2.25 -5.19 -4.87
C VAL A 204 -2.11 -6.53 -5.60
N GLY A 205 -1.32 -7.47 -5.05
CA GLY A 205 -1.06 -8.79 -5.63
C GLY A 205 0.01 -8.75 -6.72
N VAL A 206 0.99 -7.85 -6.61
CA VAL A 206 2.18 -7.85 -7.46
C VAL A 206 3.19 -8.79 -6.82
N ASP A 207 3.36 -9.99 -7.40
CA ASP A 207 4.38 -10.93 -6.95
C ASP A 207 5.78 -10.39 -7.28
N PRO A 208 6.75 -10.44 -6.35
CA PRO A 208 8.14 -10.08 -6.64
C PRO A 208 8.82 -11.01 -7.66
N LYS A 209 8.15 -12.10 -8.08
CA LYS A 209 8.67 -13.16 -8.94
C LYS A 209 7.95 -13.31 -10.29
N GLY A 210 7.28 -12.26 -10.77
CA GLY A 210 6.51 -12.26 -12.02
C GLY A 210 7.28 -12.24 -13.34
N MET A 211 8.52 -12.79 -13.41
CA MET A 211 9.22 -12.96 -14.69
C MET A 211 9.17 -14.36 -15.28
N HIS A 212 8.59 -15.39 -14.63
CA HIS A 212 8.32 -16.68 -15.26
C HIS A 212 7.05 -17.34 -14.68
N GLY A 213 6.10 -17.68 -15.56
CA GLY A 213 5.06 -18.67 -15.29
C GLY A 213 3.65 -18.08 -15.08
N GLY A 214 2.78 -18.30 -16.06
CA GLY A 214 1.40 -17.82 -16.05
C GLY A 214 0.53 -18.45 -14.97
N GLY A 215 -0.40 -17.66 -14.44
CA GLY A 215 -1.33 -18.11 -13.42
C GLY A 215 -2.23 -17.01 -12.87
N SER A 216 -3.19 -16.57 -13.68
CA SER A 216 -4.43 -15.94 -13.19
C SER A 216 -4.29 -14.69 -12.28
N ALA A 217 -3.60 -13.65 -12.75
CA ALA A 217 -3.82 -12.30 -12.25
C ALA A 217 -4.77 -11.55 -13.22
N ARG A 218 -6.03 -11.36 -12.82
CA ARG A 218 -6.92 -10.38 -13.47
C ARG A 218 -6.53 -8.96 -13.03
N GLY A 219 -5.33 -8.54 -13.45
CA GLY A 219 -4.95 -7.13 -13.47
C GLY A 219 -5.46 -6.55 -14.78
N LEU A 220 -6.30 -5.52 -14.71
CA LEU A 220 -6.58 -4.70 -15.88
C LEU A 220 -5.27 -3.96 -16.20
N ARG A 221 -4.61 -4.35 -17.29
CA ARG A 221 -3.60 -3.49 -17.92
C ARG A 221 -4.35 -2.27 -18.43
N VAL A 222 -4.10 -1.12 -17.82
CA VAL A 222 -4.64 0.15 -18.31
C VAL A 222 -3.94 0.43 -19.64
N GLY A 223 -4.66 0.20 -20.74
CA GLY A 223 -4.24 0.60 -22.07
C GLY A 223 -4.21 2.12 -22.16
N THR A 224 -3.10 2.62 -22.69
CA THR A 224 -2.91 4.02 -23.10
C THR A 224 -4.05 4.45 -24.02
N ILE A 225 -4.54 5.68 -23.83
CA ILE A 225 -5.37 6.37 -24.84
C ILE A 225 -4.43 6.87 -25.94
#